data_AF-A0A8B9HBQ2-F1
#
_entry.id   AF-A0A8B9HBQ2-F1
#
_cell.length_a   1.000
_cell.length_b   1.000
_cell.length_c   1.000
_cell.angle_alpha   90.00
_cell.angle_beta   90.00
_cell.angle_gamma   90.00
#
_symmetry.space_group_name_H-M   'P 1'
#
loop_
_entity.id
_entity.type
_entity.pdbx_description
1 polymer ?
#
loop_
_entity_poly.entity_id
_entity_poly.type
_entity_poly.pdbx_seq_one_letter_code
_entity_poly.pdbx_strand_id
1 'polypeptide(L)'
;MECLRSFPLHANICSALDRHLEAIHITQARRKDEFLNSSSRQKQGSAYLREDRETILLASALKDLSSSTRKSRSALWCALQMTLPKNGASPLDGGAGDTCSSLGQNSPERAVHTL
;
A
#
# COMPACT_ATOMS: atom_id res chain seq x y z
N MET A 1 4.40 10.48 15.88
CA MET A 1 4.45 10.57 14.41
C MET A 1 5.61 9.72 13.95
N GLU A 2 5.42 8.84 12.97
CA GLU A 2 6.52 8.11 12.35
C GLU A 2 7.27 9.08 11.41
N CYS A 3 8.55 9.32 11.69
CA CYS A 3 9.40 10.21 10.89
C CYS A 3 10.66 9.47 10.44
N LEU A 4 11.13 9.77 9.25
CA LEU A 4 12.30 9.13 8.67
C LEU A 4 13.38 10.19 8.48
N ARG A 5 14.48 10.09 9.23
CA ARG A 5 15.54 11.14 9.32
C ARG A 5 14.98 12.54 9.63
N SER A 6 14.01 12.61 10.53
CA SER A 6 13.31 13.85 10.91
C SER A 6 12.41 14.47 9.84
N PHE A 7 12.21 13.80 8.69
CA PHE A 7 11.20 14.17 7.70
C PHE A 7 9.86 13.49 8.01
N PRO A 8 8.73 14.21 7.97
CA PRO A 8 7.41 13.61 8.11
C PRO A 8 7.18 12.58 6.99
N LEU A 9 6.77 11.37 7.34
CA LEU A 9 6.41 10.35 6.36
C LEU A 9 5.03 10.66 5.78
N HIS A 10 4.90 10.48 4.46
CA HIS A 10 3.63 10.62 3.77
C HIS A 10 2.64 9.55 4.25
N ALA A 11 1.38 9.91 4.52
CA ALA A 11 0.37 8.98 5.04
C ALA A 11 0.17 7.71 4.18
N ASN A 12 0.33 7.82 2.86
CA ASN A 12 0.31 6.66 1.94
C ASN A 12 1.41 5.63 2.22
N ILE A 13 2.55 6.04 2.78
CA ILE A 13 3.64 5.12 3.13
C ILE A 13 3.20 4.27 4.31
N CYS A 14 2.80 4.92 5.41
CA CYS A 14 2.31 4.23 6.61
C CYS A 14 1.13 3.32 6.27
N SER A 15 0.10 3.82 5.56
CA SER A 15 -1.07 3.01 5.23
C SER A 15 -0.77 1.83 4.28
N ALA A 16 0.20 1.96 3.37
CA ALA A 16 0.65 0.84 2.54
C ALA A 16 1.36 -0.25 3.35
N LEU A 17 2.13 0.15 4.37
CA LEU A 17 2.81 -0.78 5.29
C LEU A 17 1.81 -1.46 6.22
N ASP A 18 0.87 -0.71 6.80
CA ASP A 18 -0.20 -1.25 7.65
C ASP A 18 -1.03 -2.28 6.89
N ARG A 19 -1.44 -1.95 5.66
CA ARG A 19 -2.19 -2.88 4.80
C ARG A 19 -1.37 -4.11 4.41
N HIS A 20 -0.06 -3.96 4.29
CA HIS A 20 0.82 -5.10 4.03
C HIS A 20 0.89 -6.03 5.25
N LEU A 21 1.04 -5.48 6.45
CA LEU A 21 1.02 -6.22 7.71
C LEU A 21 -0.33 -6.93 7.93
N GLU A 22 -1.44 -6.24 7.67
CA GLU A 22 -2.79 -6.83 7.72
C GLU A 22 -2.90 -8.04 6.78
N ALA A 23 -2.44 -7.91 5.53
CA ALA A 23 -2.46 -9.00 4.56
C ALA A 23 -1.60 -10.20 4.99
N ILE A 24 -0.46 -9.96 5.66
CA ILE A 24 0.37 -11.01 6.27
C ILE A 24 -0.44 -11.76 7.34
N HIS A 25 -1.05 -11.05 8.29
CA HIS A 25 -1.83 -11.66 9.36
C HIS A 25 -3.01 -12.47 8.82
N ILE A 26 -3.75 -11.94 7.84
CA ILE A 26 -4.85 -12.65 7.19
C ILE A 26 -4.34 -13.94 6.53
N THR A 27 -3.24 -13.87 5.78
CA THR A 27 -2.68 -15.03 5.08
C THR A 27 -2.20 -16.09 6.07
N GLN A 28 -1.56 -15.69 7.17
CA GLN A 28 -1.14 -16.60 8.24
C GLN A 28 -2.33 -17.28 8.92
N ALA A 29 -3.39 -16.51 9.22
CA ALA A 29 -4.62 -17.05 9.79
C ALA A 29 -5.26 -18.09 8.86
N ARG A 30 -5.39 -17.78 7.55
CA ARG A 30 -5.94 -18.73 6.57
C ARG A 30 -5.10 -19.98 6.40
N ARG A 31 -3.78 -19.87 6.42
CA ARG A 31 -2.87 -21.02 6.36
C ARG A 31 -3.00 -21.91 7.60
N LYS A 32 -3.21 -21.31 8.77
CA LYS A 32 -3.45 -22.04 10.02
C LYS A 32 -4.82 -22.74 10.01
N ASP A 33 -5.86 -22.06 9.53
CA ASP A 33 -7.21 -22.63 9.40
C ASP A 33 -7.21 -23.86 8.47
N GLU A 34 -6.55 -23.76 7.32
CA GLU A 34 -6.40 -24.87 6.38
C GLU A 34 -5.70 -26.08 7.03
N PHE A 35 -4.57 -25.86 7.71
CA PHE A 35 -3.84 -26.94 8.39
C PHE A 35 -4.68 -27.63 9.48
N LEU A 36 -5.35 -26.85 10.34
CA LEU A 36 -6.20 -27.39 11.41
C LEU A 36 -7.38 -28.18 10.83
N ASN A 37 -8.00 -27.66 9.77
CA ASN A 37 -9.13 -28.33 9.17
C ASN A 37 -8.70 -29.61 8.44
N SER A 38 -7.56 -29.60 7.73
CA SER A 38 -6.98 -30.78 7.10
C SER A 38 -6.63 -31.88 8.10
N SER A 39 -6.19 -31.54 9.32
CA SER A 39 -5.99 -32.51 10.40
C SER A 39 -7.31 -33.12 10.91
N SER A 40 -8.41 -32.36 10.90
CA SER A 40 -9.74 -32.84 11.30
C SER A 40 -10.46 -33.68 10.23
N ARG A 41 -10.03 -33.60 8.95
CA ARG A 41 -10.63 -34.32 7.80
C ARG A 41 -10.58 -35.84 7.91
N GLN A 42 -9.59 -36.41 8.59
CA GLN A 42 -9.43 -37.87 8.67
C GLN A 42 -10.66 -38.57 9.30
N LYS A 43 -11.60 -37.82 9.88
CA LYS A 43 -12.80 -38.34 10.55
C LYS A 43 -14.15 -38.05 9.86
N GLN A 44 -14.24 -37.21 8.81
CA GLN A 44 -15.55 -36.71 8.34
C GLN A 44 -15.71 -36.69 6.79
N GLY A 45 -16.75 -37.36 6.26
CA GLY A 45 -17.01 -37.54 4.81
C GLY A 45 -17.55 -36.34 4.02
N SER A 46 -17.81 -35.20 4.65
CA SER A 46 -18.25 -33.93 4.00
C SER A 46 -17.06 -33.03 3.60
N ALA A 47 -15.86 -33.57 3.54
CA ALA A 47 -14.61 -32.82 3.48
C ALA A 47 -14.40 -32.03 2.17
N TYR A 48 -14.82 -32.55 1.01
CA TYR A 48 -14.40 -32.05 -0.29
C TYR A 48 -14.82 -30.59 -0.56
N LEU A 49 -16.11 -30.25 -0.43
CA LEU A 49 -16.61 -28.88 -0.66
C LEU A 49 -16.02 -27.86 0.34
N ARG A 50 -15.71 -28.29 1.57
CA ARG A 50 -15.04 -27.44 2.57
C ARG A 50 -13.59 -27.14 2.18
N GLU A 51 -12.90 -28.11 1.57
CA GLU A 51 -11.52 -27.96 1.04
C GLU A 51 -11.41 -26.93 -0.05
N ASP A 52 -12.27 -27.04 -1.05
CA ASP A 52 -12.27 -26.14 -2.19
C ASP A 52 -12.48 -24.71 -1.72
N ARG A 53 -13.40 -24.51 -0.76
CA ARG A 53 -13.65 -23.20 -0.17
C ARG A 53 -12.43 -22.63 0.57
N GLU A 54 -11.77 -23.42 1.41
CA GLU A 54 -10.58 -22.98 2.16
C GLU A 54 -9.40 -22.69 1.23
N THR A 55 -9.21 -23.52 0.21
CA THR A 55 -8.19 -23.35 -0.83
C THR A 55 -8.42 -22.06 -1.61
N ILE A 56 -9.67 -21.78 -2.01
CA ILE A 56 -10.04 -20.53 -2.70
C ILE A 56 -9.77 -19.31 -1.80
N LEU A 57 -10.12 -19.38 -0.51
CA LEU A 57 -9.88 -18.29 0.44
C LEU A 57 -8.38 -18.04 0.66
N LEU A 58 -7.58 -19.10 0.77
CA LEU A 58 -6.12 -18.99 0.90
C LEU A 58 -5.50 -18.41 -0.38
N ALA A 59 -5.94 -18.86 -1.56
CA ALA A 59 -5.49 -18.32 -2.85
C ALA A 59 -5.81 -16.83 -2.97
N SER A 60 -7.00 -16.40 -2.55
CA SER A 60 -7.37 -14.97 -2.52
C SER A 60 -6.47 -14.18 -1.57
N ALA A 61 -6.22 -14.69 -0.36
CA ALA A 61 -5.35 -14.03 0.61
C ALA A 61 -3.91 -13.89 0.09
N LEU A 62 -3.38 -14.92 -0.59
CA LEU A 62 -2.06 -14.89 -1.21
C LEU A 62 -1.96 -13.88 -2.36
N LYS A 63 -3.03 -13.74 -3.15
CA LYS A 63 -3.12 -12.72 -4.20
C LYS A 63 -3.10 -11.31 -3.59
N ASP A 64 -3.86 -11.09 -2.53
CA ASP A 64 -3.91 -9.80 -1.83
C ASP A 64 -2.59 -9.46 -1.16
N LEU A 65 -1.94 -10.44 -0.52
CA LEU A 65 -0.59 -10.30 0.03
C LEU A 65 0.41 -9.94 -1.07
N SER A 66 0.38 -10.62 -2.21
CA SER A 66 1.26 -10.32 -3.34
C SER A 66 1.07 -8.90 -3.87
N SER A 67 -0.19 -8.43 -3.93
CA SER A 67 -0.53 -7.06 -4.31
C SER A 67 -0.03 -6.04 -3.28
N SER A 68 -0.24 -6.30 -1.98
CA SER A 68 0.20 -5.40 -0.91
C SER A 68 1.73 -5.34 -0.81
N THR A 69 2.45 -6.45 -1.04
CA THR A 69 3.92 -6.46 -1.12
C THR A 69 4.44 -5.51 -2.21
N ARG A 70 3.83 -5.55 -3.41
CA ARG A 70 4.22 -4.66 -4.50
C ARG A 70 4.00 -3.19 -4.12
N LYS A 71 2.87 -2.86 -3.50
CA LYS A 71 2.55 -1.51 -3.04
C LYS A 71 3.47 -1.04 -1.92
N SER A 72 3.72 -1.88 -0.93
CA SER A 72 4.66 -1.63 0.17
C SER A 72 6.06 -1.35 -0.37
N ARG A 73 6.57 -2.15 -1.32
CA ARG A 73 7.86 -1.90 -1.96
C ARG A 73 7.90 -0.56 -2.69
N SER A 74 6.85 -0.19 -3.43
CA SER A 74 6.75 1.13 -4.07
C SER A 74 6.72 2.27 -3.05
N ALA A 75 5.99 2.11 -1.95
CA ALA A 75 5.94 3.08 -0.87
C ALA A 75 7.31 3.26 -0.18
N LEU A 76 8.00 2.16 0.11
CA LEU A 76 9.35 2.16 0.66
C LEU A 76 10.36 2.78 -0.31
N TRP A 77 10.21 2.54 -1.61
CA TRP A 77 11.01 3.21 -2.64
C TRP A 77 10.79 4.72 -2.60
N CYS A 78 9.54 5.19 -2.54
CA CYS A 78 9.25 6.62 -2.39
C CYS A 78 9.85 7.20 -1.09
N ALA A 79 9.73 6.47 0.03
CA ALA A 79 10.32 6.87 1.31
C ALA A 79 11.84 7.03 1.20
N LEU A 80 12.51 6.09 0.52
CA LEU A 80 13.95 6.15 0.27
C LEU A 80 14.31 7.39 -0.55
N GLN A 81 13.58 7.67 -1.64
CA GLN A 81 13.82 8.83 -2.49
C GLN A 81 13.70 10.16 -1.72
N MET A 82 12.81 10.25 -0.72
CA MET A 82 12.68 11.43 0.14
C MET A 82 13.94 11.68 1.00
N THR A 83 14.80 10.68 1.19
CA THR A 83 16.03 10.80 1.99
C THR A 83 17.29 11.07 1.19
N LEU A 84 17.21 10.96 -0.14
CA LEU A 84 18.36 11.15 -1.00
C LEU A 84 18.56 12.66 -1.26
N PRO A 85 19.82 13.14 -1.29
CA PRO A 85 20.11 14.49 -1.73
C PRO A 85 19.59 14.70 -3.15
N LYS A 86 18.92 15.81 -3.42
CA LYS A 86 18.48 16.14 -4.77
C LYS A 86 19.73 16.45 -5.61
N ASN A 87 20.11 15.51 -6.48
CA ASN A 87 21.22 15.63 -7.42
C ASN A 87 20.89 16.66 -8.52
N GLY A 88 20.89 17.94 -8.16
CA GLY A 88 20.57 19.01 -9.09
C GLY A 88 20.56 20.43 -8.53
N ALA A 89 20.98 20.66 -7.28
CA ALA A 89 21.33 22.02 -6.86
C ALA A 89 22.80 22.25 -7.23
N SER A 90 23.06 22.61 -8.48
CA SER A 90 24.28 23.37 -8.80
C SER A 90 24.22 24.68 -7.99
N PRO A 91 25.19 24.96 -7.12
CA PRO A 91 25.17 26.15 -6.27
C PRO A 91 25.69 27.35 -7.06
N LEU A 92 24.87 27.91 -7.96
CA LEU A 92 25.09 29.24 -8.54
C LEU A 92 23.73 29.84 -8.90
N ASP A 93 23.04 30.42 -7.92
CA ASP A 93 22.83 31.88 -7.85
C ASP A 93 21.77 32.18 -6.77
N GLY A 94 22.00 33.26 -6.02
CA GLY A 94 21.23 33.64 -4.85
C GLY A 94 19.85 34.19 -5.17
N GLY A 95 18.95 34.13 -4.19
CA GLY A 95 17.68 34.82 -4.25
C GLY A 95 16.69 34.31 -3.22
N ALA A 96 16.58 35.05 -2.11
CA ALA A 96 15.51 34.95 -1.14
C ALA A 96 14.13 34.90 -1.82
N GLY A 97 13.17 34.20 -1.22
CA GLY A 97 11.79 34.31 -1.65
C GLY A 97 10.93 33.17 -1.15
N ASP A 98 10.23 33.45 -0.06
CA ASP A 98 9.08 32.72 0.42
C ASP A 98 8.12 32.32 -0.72
N THR A 99 7.57 31.12 -0.67
CA THR A 99 6.11 30.92 -0.76
C THR A 99 5.76 29.44 -0.57
N CYS A 100 5.30 29.14 0.65
CA CYS A 100 4.27 28.13 0.83
C CYS A 100 2.97 28.73 0.27
N SER A 101 2.48 28.23 -0.87
CA SER A 101 1.09 28.40 -1.26
C SER A 101 0.52 27.07 -1.72
N SER A 102 -0.32 26.55 -0.83
CA SER A 102 -1.26 25.45 -1.03
C SER A 102 -2.46 25.92 -1.85
N LEU A 103 -3.19 24.94 -2.42
CA LEU A 103 -4.49 25.02 -3.12
C LEU A 103 -4.49 25.87 -4.41
N GLY A 104 -4.71 25.30 -5.60
CA GLY A 104 -5.83 24.42 -5.93
C GLY A 104 -6.99 25.26 -6.48
N GLN A 105 -6.95 25.61 -7.76
CA GLN A 105 -8.15 25.96 -8.53
C GLN A 105 -8.04 25.36 -9.93
N ASN A 106 -8.84 24.32 -10.10
CA ASN A 106 -9.24 23.69 -11.34
C ASN A 106 -10.08 24.68 -12.17
N SER A 107 -9.56 25.04 -13.36
CA SER A 107 -10.33 25.72 -14.39
C SER A 107 -10.86 24.67 -15.37
N PRO A 108 -12.18 24.63 -15.65
CA PRO A 108 -12.67 24.06 -16.88
C PRO A 108 -13.25 25.14 -17.81
N GLU A 109 -13.12 24.81 -19.09
CA GLU A 109 -13.30 25.60 -20.28
C GLU A 109 -14.70 26.19 -20.55
N ARG A 110 -14.67 27.34 -21.24
CA ARG A 110 -15.52 27.79 -22.37
C ARG A 110 -16.86 27.08 -22.62
N ALA A 111 -17.94 27.85 -22.48
CA ALA A 111 -19.08 28.02 -23.41
C ALA A 111 -20.10 28.86 -22.60
N VAL A 112 -20.62 30.02 -23.00
CA VAL A 112 -21.35 30.37 -24.22
C VAL A 112 -21.54 31.90 -24.17
N HIS A 113 -21.34 32.59 -25.28
CA HIS A 113 -22.04 33.85 -25.57
C HIS A 113 -21.99 34.05 -27.08
N THR A 114 -23.15 34.14 -27.74
CA THR A 114 -23.53 35.25 -28.62
C THR A 114 -24.93 34.99 -29.17
N LEU A 115 -25.85 35.89 -28.75
CA LEU A 115 -27.11 36.37 -29.34
C LEU A 115 -28.21 35.37 -29.72
#